data_AF-A0AA47P3V7-F1
#
_entry.id   AF-A0AA47P3V7-F1
#
_cell.length_a   1.000
_cell.length_b   1.000
_cell.length_c   1.000
_cell.angle_alpha   90.00
_cell.angle_beta   90.00
_cell.angle_gamma   90.00
#
_symmetry.space_group_name_H-M   'P 1'
#
loop_
_entity.id
_entity.type
_entity.pdbx_description
1 polymer ?
#
loop_
_entity_poly.entity_id
_entity_poly.type
_entity_poly.pdbx_seq_one_letter_code
_entity_poly.pdbx_strand_id
1 'polypeptide(L)'
;MPPTWSLLLNWVNSYIECSRVRVRRITTFFHRTTNANHQLEEKQKLVLPCHKLKTDVSCRWNSAYEMVDRLLEQQPAICATLLSPQVRKGEADLTATSLEVIVPFYFMLQLM
;
A
#
# COMPACT_ATOMS: atom_id res chain seq x y z
N MET A 1 -32.91 12.15 -0.30
CA MET A 1 -31.84 11.27 -0.83
C MET A 1 -30.52 11.81 -0.34
N PRO A 2 -29.66 11.00 0.31
CA PRO A 2 -28.33 11.46 0.64
C PRO A 2 -27.59 11.80 -0.66
N PRO A 3 -26.75 12.85 -0.66
CA PRO A 3 -26.04 13.25 -1.87
C PRO A 3 -25.07 12.13 -2.28
N THR A 4 -24.94 11.89 -3.58
CA THR A 4 -24.21 10.74 -4.16
C THR A 4 -22.77 10.60 -3.67
N TRP A 5 -22.12 11.71 -3.27
CA TRP A 5 -20.78 11.70 -2.70
C TRP A 5 -20.67 11.00 -1.34
N SER A 6 -21.74 10.93 -0.53
CA SER A 6 -21.68 10.28 0.78
C SER A 6 -21.51 8.76 0.65
N LEU A 7 -22.09 8.17 -0.39
CA LEU A 7 -21.95 6.74 -0.69
C LEU A 7 -20.52 6.42 -1.15
N LEU A 8 -19.92 7.28 -1.97
CA LEU A 8 -18.52 7.16 -2.38
C LEU A 8 -17.57 7.25 -1.20
N LEU A 9 -17.73 8.26 -0.33
CA LEU A 9 -16.91 8.40 0.88
C LEU A 9 -17.02 7.18 1.81
N ASN A 10 -18.23 6.65 2.00
CA ASN A 10 -18.44 5.45 2.82
C ASN A 10 -17.77 4.22 2.20
N TRP A 11 -17.86 4.07 0.89
CA TRP A 11 -17.21 2.98 0.18
C TRP A 11 -15.69 3.06 0.26
N VAL A 12 -15.12 4.25 0.06
CA VAL A 12 -13.67 4.50 0.20
C VAL A 12 -13.20 4.19 1.62
N ASN A 13 -13.91 4.67 2.65
CA ASN A 13 -13.55 4.39 4.04
C ASN A 13 -13.62 2.88 4.36
N SER A 14 -14.67 2.19 3.87
CA SER A 14 -14.79 0.73 4.03
C SER A 14 -13.66 -0.02 3.34
N TYR A 15 -13.24 0.44 2.17
CA TYR A 15 -12.14 -0.15 1.41
C TYR A 15 -10.80 0.01 2.15
N ILE A 16 -10.50 1.23 2.61
CA ILE A 16 -9.28 1.54 3.37
C ILE A 16 -9.22 0.68 4.63
N GLU A 17 -10.32 0.57 5.37
CA GLU A 17 -10.39 -0.23 6.59
C GLU A 17 -10.13 -1.73 6.32
N CYS A 18 -10.72 -2.28 5.25
CA CYS A 18 -10.49 -3.67 4.85
C CYS A 18 -9.04 -3.94 4.42
N SER A 19 -8.42 -2.99 3.71
CA SER A 19 -7.03 -3.12 3.25
C SER A 19 -5.99 -2.92 4.37
N ARG A 20 -6.35 -2.17 5.42
CA ARG A 20 -5.45 -1.71 6.49
C ARG A 20 -4.61 -2.82 7.12
N VAL A 21 -5.22 -3.94 7.49
CA VAL A 21 -4.52 -5.06 8.14
C VAL A 21 -3.49 -5.69 7.20
N ARG A 22 -3.82 -5.79 5.91
CA ARG A 22 -2.92 -6.38 4.91
C ARG A 22 -1.74 -5.47 4.63
N VAL A 23 -2.00 -4.18 4.41
CA VAL A 23 -0.94 -3.18 4.18
C VAL A 23 0.01 -3.09 5.39
N ARG A 24 -0.51 -3.14 6.62
CA ARG A 24 0.31 -3.21 7.85
C ARG A 24 1.27 -4.40 7.87
N ARG A 25 0.86 -5.57 7.40
CA ARG A 25 1.73 -6.75 7.33
C ARG A 25 2.90 -6.50 6.38
N ILE A 26 2.62 -5.93 5.20
CA ILE A 26 3.64 -5.55 4.23
C ILE A 26 4.62 -4.56 4.84
N THR A 27 4.13 -3.45 5.41
CA THR A 27 5.01 -2.41 5.96
C THR A 27 5.83 -2.92 7.14
N THR A 28 5.24 -3.77 7.99
CA THR A 28 5.94 -4.42 9.11
C THR A 28 7.03 -5.38 8.62
N PHE A 29 6.79 -6.14 7.54
CA PHE A 29 7.80 -7.02 6.94
C PHE A 29 9.03 -6.22 6.50
N PHE A 30 8.84 -5.12 5.76
CA PHE A 30 9.93 -4.27 5.32
C PHE A 30 10.65 -3.57 6.48
N HIS A 31 9.92 -3.12 7.51
CA HIS A 31 10.55 -2.53 8.69
C HIS A 31 11.35 -3.53 9.51
N ARG A 32 10.91 -4.79 9.57
CA ARG A 32 11.60 -5.85 10.33
C ARG A 32 12.82 -6.40 9.61
N THR A 33 12.79 -6.45 8.28
CA THR A 33 13.83 -7.12 7.50
C THR A 33 14.74 -6.10 6.81
N THR A 34 15.94 -5.89 7.37
CA THR A 34 16.95 -4.97 6.80
C THR A 34 17.31 -5.29 5.35
N ASN A 35 17.39 -6.58 4.99
CA ASN A 35 17.67 -7.00 3.62
C ASN A 35 16.54 -6.61 2.65
N ALA A 36 15.27 -6.79 3.05
CA ALA A 36 14.12 -6.42 2.25
C ALA A 36 14.02 -4.90 2.10
N ASN A 37 14.29 -4.12 3.16
CA ASN A 37 14.33 -2.66 3.07
C ASN A 37 15.44 -2.17 2.14
N HIS A 38 16.65 -2.76 2.23
CA HIS A 38 17.74 -2.42 1.32
C HIS A 38 17.39 -2.74 -0.14
N GLN A 39 16.81 -3.92 -0.39
CA GLN A 39 16.35 -4.29 -1.74
C GLN A 39 15.26 -3.33 -2.23
N LEU A 40 14.32 -2.94 -1.37
CA LEU A 40 13.31 -1.94 -1.71
C LEU A 40 13.93 -0.61 -2.11
N GLU A 41 14.88 -0.08 -1.34
CA GLU A 41 15.58 1.16 -1.67
C GLU A 41 16.33 1.07 -3.00
N GLU A 42 17.01 -0.05 -3.27
CA GLU A 42 17.69 -0.30 -4.55
C GLU A 42 16.70 -0.38 -5.72
N LYS A 43 15.53 -1.02 -5.55
CA LYS A 43 14.49 -1.07 -6.58
C LYS A 43 13.82 0.29 -6.79
N GLN A 44 13.65 1.07 -5.73
CA GLN A 44 13.11 2.43 -5.82
C GLN A 44 14.02 3.30 -6.70
N LYS A 45 15.33 3.35 -6.43
CA LYS A 45 16.29 4.17 -7.21
C LYS A 45 16.22 3.97 -8.73
N LEU A 46 15.75 2.82 -9.19
CA LEU A 46 15.64 2.49 -10.61
C LEU A 46 14.36 3.02 -11.27
N VAL A 47 13.25 3.16 -10.52
CA VAL A 47 11.92 3.34 -11.11
C VAL A 47 11.12 4.48 -10.45
N LEU A 48 11.40 4.82 -9.18
CA LEU A 48 10.54 5.65 -8.33
C LEU A 48 11.34 6.52 -7.33
N PRO A 49 10.73 7.59 -6.79
CA PRO A 49 11.30 8.30 -5.65
C PRO A 49 11.51 7.37 -4.45
N CYS A 50 12.65 7.49 -3.77
CA CYS A 50 12.96 6.71 -2.57
C CYS A 50 12.14 7.20 -1.38
N HIS A 51 10.97 6.60 -1.17
CA HIS A 51 10.11 6.89 -0.05
C HIS A 51 10.01 5.69 0.91
N LYS A 52 10.11 5.98 2.21
CA LYS A 52 9.82 4.99 3.24
C LYS A 52 8.32 4.67 3.25
N LEU A 53 8.00 3.40 3.51
CA LEU A 53 6.64 2.96 3.73
C LEU A 53 6.09 3.58 5.02
N LYS A 54 4.80 3.94 5.01
CA LYS A 54 4.10 4.48 6.17
C LYS A 54 3.31 3.39 6.86
N THR A 55 3.08 3.54 8.16
CA THR A 55 2.16 2.69 8.93
C THR A 55 1.11 3.60 9.56
N ASP A 56 -0.14 3.16 9.56
CA ASP A 56 -1.23 3.94 10.12
C ASP A 56 -1.22 3.94 11.66
N VAL A 57 -1.68 5.06 12.21
CA VAL A 57 -1.71 5.37 13.64
C VAL A 57 -3.16 5.64 14.03
N SER A 58 -3.69 4.87 14.97
CA SER A 58 -5.11 4.91 15.38
C SER A 58 -5.61 6.30 15.77
N CYS A 59 -4.76 7.14 16.36
CA CYS A 59 -5.12 8.48 16.82
C CYS A 59 -5.15 9.55 15.71
N ARG A 60 -4.73 9.23 14.47
CA ARG A 60 -4.69 10.18 13.35
C ARG A 60 -5.57 9.69 12.21
N TRP A 61 -6.71 10.36 12.03
CA TRP A 61 -7.77 9.95 11.11
C TRP A 61 -7.33 9.75 9.64
N ASN A 62 -6.30 10.46 9.18
CA ASN A 62 -5.76 10.32 7.82
C ASN A 62 -4.63 9.30 7.65
N SER A 63 -4.12 8.72 8.74
CA SER A 63 -2.92 7.89 8.65
C SER A 63 -3.14 6.59 7.87
N ALA A 64 -4.34 6.02 7.91
CA ALA A 64 -4.71 4.85 7.12
C ALA A 64 -4.71 5.15 5.62
N TYR A 65 -5.26 6.30 5.24
CA TYR A 65 -5.20 6.78 3.86
C TYR A 65 -3.74 6.99 3.41
N GLU A 66 -2.96 7.74 4.18
CA GLU A 66 -1.54 8.01 3.86
C GLU A 66 -0.70 6.72 3.76
N MET A 67 -1.03 5.68 4.53
CA MET A 67 -0.38 4.38 4.47
C MET A 67 -0.69 3.65 3.15
N VAL A 68 -1.97 3.60 2.76
CA VAL A 68 -2.42 2.94 1.52
C VAL A 68 -1.90 3.68 0.30
N ASP A 69 -1.98 5.02 0.30
CA ASP A 69 -1.48 5.89 -0.77
C ASP A 69 0.02 5.70 -1.01
N ARG A 70 0.83 5.66 0.06
CA ARG A 70 2.27 5.41 -0.04
C ARG A 70 2.59 4.00 -0.55
N LEU A 71 1.79 3.00 -0.17
CA LEU A 71 1.97 1.63 -0.65
C LEU A 71 1.69 1.55 -2.16
N LEU A 72 0.63 2.21 -2.63
CA LEU A 72 0.25 2.27 -4.04
C LEU A 72 1.34 2.95 -4.89
N GLU A 73 1.85 4.08 -4.43
CA GLU A 73 2.94 4.81 -5.08
C GLU A 73 4.19 3.93 -5.27
N GLN A 74 4.49 3.09 -4.27
CA GLN A 74 5.70 2.27 -4.21
C GLN A 74 5.49 0.82 -4.67
N GLN A 75 4.29 0.48 -5.12
CA GLN A 75 3.88 -0.87 -5.52
C GLN A 75 4.84 -1.53 -6.52
N PRO A 76 5.32 -0.86 -7.60
CA PRO A 76 6.23 -1.50 -8.55
C PRO A 76 7.53 -1.98 -7.88
N ALA A 77 8.10 -1.16 -6.99
CA ALA A 77 9.32 -1.50 -6.26
C ALA A 77 9.06 -2.60 -5.22
N ILE A 78 7.93 -2.55 -4.52
CA ILE A 78 7.53 -3.60 -3.56
C ILE A 78 7.38 -4.95 -4.26
N CYS A 79 6.62 -5.00 -5.36
CA CYS A 79 6.43 -6.20 -6.14
C CYS A 79 7.76 -6.77 -6.65
N ALA A 80 8.63 -5.91 -7.22
CA ALA A 80 9.95 -6.33 -7.68
C ALA A 80 10.80 -6.93 -6.55
N THR A 81 10.77 -6.32 -5.37
CA THR A 81 11.50 -6.82 -4.19
C THR A 81 10.95 -8.15 -3.67
N LEU A 82 9.63 -8.31 -3.60
CA LEU A 82 8.99 -9.55 -3.15
C LEU A 82 9.16 -10.71 -4.13
N LEU A 83 9.27 -10.41 -5.43
CA LEU A 83 9.58 -11.41 -6.46
C LEU A 83 11.05 -11.80 -6.48
N SER A 84 11.93 -10.95 -5.94
CA SER A 84 13.37 -11.16 -5.89
C SER A 84 13.73 -12.37 -5.03
N PRO A 85 14.57 -13.31 -5.51
CA PRO A 85 14.97 -14.50 -4.74
C PRO A 85 15.83 -14.17 -3.51
N GLN A 86 16.37 -12.96 -3.43
CA GLN A 86 17.15 -12.45 -2.30
C GLN A 86 16.30 -12.25 -1.04
N VAL A 87 14.97 -12.10 -1.19
CA VAL A 87 14.05 -11.92 -0.08
C VAL A 87 13.36 -13.26 0.20
N ARG A 88 13.46 -13.73 1.46
CA ARG A 88 12.93 -15.04 1.87
C ARG A 88 11.40 -15.02 1.75
N LYS A 89 10.84 -15.82 0.83
CA LYS A 89 9.39 -15.95 0.59
C LYS A 89 8.70 -16.68 1.75
N GLY A 90 8.31 -15.94 2.79
CA GLY A 90 7.43 -16.45 3.86
C GLY A 90 5.96 -16.07 3.68
N GLU A 91 5.63 -15.28 2.66
CA GLU A 91 4.42 -14.46 2.69
C GLU A 91 3.93 -14.19 1.25
N ALA A 92 3.66 -15.28 0.50
CA ALA A 92 3.11 -15.24 -0.86
C ALA A 92 1.75 -14.50 -0.96
N ASP A 93 1.10 -14.25 0.18
CA ASP A 93 -0.16 -13.50 0.31
C ASP A 93 0.02 -11.97 0.13
N LEU A 94 1.24 -11.46 0.32
CA LEU A 94 1.54 -10.02 0.21
C LEU A 94 1.56 -9.52 -1.23
N THR A 95 1.88 -10.38 -2.21
CA THR A 95 1.93 -10.02 -3.64
C THR A 95 0.52 -9.91 -4.24
N ALA A 96 -0.41 -10.78 -3.82
CA ALA A 96 -1.81 -10.72 -4.24
C ALA A 96 -2.51 -9.45 -3.74
N THR A 97 -2.20 -9.02 -2.51
CA THR A 97 -2.74 -7.82 -1.88
C THR A 97 -2.45 -6.54 -2.69
N SER A 98 -1.31 -6.48 -3.38
CA SER A 98 -0.91 -5.27 -4.11
C SER A 98 -1.87 -4.94 -5.26
N LEU A 99 -2.41 -5.95 -5.95
CA LEU A 99 -3.21 -5.76 -7.18
C LEU A 99 -4.66 -5.34 -6.93
N GLU A 100 -5.23 -5.60 -5.75
CA GLU A 100 -6.63 -5.29 -5.42
C GLU A 100 -6.87 -3.82 -5.03
N VAL A 101 -5.81 -3.01 -4.94
CA VAL A 101 -5.84 -1.62 -4.43
C VAL A 101 -5.94 -0.55 -5.50
N ILE A 102 -5.82 -0.96 -6.77
CA ILE A 102 -5.80 -0.06 -7.93
C ILE A 102 -7.21 0.38 -8.34
N VAL A 103 -8.20 -0.53 -8.27
CA VAL A 103 -9.54 -0.31 -8.86
C VAL A 103 -10.31 0.85 -8.21
N PRO A 104 -10.26 1.08 -6.88
CA PRO A 104 -10.91 2.24 -6.24
C PRO A 104 -10.31 3.60 -6.60
N PHE A 105 -8.99 3.65 -6.75
CA PHE A 105 -8.26 4.91 -6.88
C PHE A 105 -8.39 5.51 -8.28
N TYR A 106 -8.32 4.67 -9.32
CA TYR A 106 -8.61 5.07 -10.69
C TYR A 106 -10.07 5.49 -10.87
N PHE A 107 -11.01 4.90 -10.11
CA PHE A 107 -12.43 5.28 -10.17
C PHE A 107 -12.69 6.68 -9.58
N MET A 108 -11.91 7.13 -8.58
CA MET A 108 -12.02 8.49 -8.04
C MET A 108 -11.38 9.56 -8.94
N LEU A 109 -10.25 9.25 -9.58
CA LEU A 109 -9.57 10.17 -10.52
C LEU A 109 -10.35 10.42 -11.82
N GLN A 110 -11.29 9.54 -12.18
CA GLN A 110 -12.11 9.66 -13.39
C GLN A 110 -13.46 10.37 -13.16
N LEU A 111 -13.79 10.70 -11.92
CA LEU A 111 -15.05 11.35 -11.49
C LEU A 111 -14.86 12.80 -11.02
N MET A 112 -13.63 13.33 -11.10
CA MET A 112 -13.29 14.75 -10.92
C MET A 112 -12.79 15.32 -12.25
#